data_AF-A0A2P2KR70-F1
#
_entry.id   AF-A0A2P2KR70-F1
#
_cell.length_a   1.000
_cell.length_b   1.000
_cell.length_c   1.000
_cell.angle_alpha   90.00
_cell.angle_beta   90.00
_cell.angle_gamma   90.00
#
_symmetry.space_group_name_H-M   'P 1'
#
loop_
_entity.id
_entity.type
_entity.pdbx_description
1 polymer ?
#
loop_
_entity_poly.entity_id
_entity_poly.type
_entity_poly.pdbx_seq_one_letter_code
_entity_poly.pdbx_strand_id
1 'polypeptide(L)'
;MTDLSKIRHEDLELIAKNCRSLVSVKISDREILDLLGFFRSASALEEFCGASFNDQPERYTNVTFPETLRRVGLTYMGKNEMPIVFPFASLLKKLDLLYAMLDTEDHCHLIQRCPNLEVLETRNVIGDRGLEVLARSCKRLKRLRIERGADEHEMEDEEGLVSQRGLISLAQGCIELEYLAVYVSDITNAALESVGTYSKNLNDFRLVLLEREERITDLPLDNGVRALLRGCEKLRRFALYLRQGGLTDVGLGYIGKYSPNVRWMLLGYIGESDSGLIEFAKGCPSLQKLEMRGCCFSENALARAVMQLPALRYLWVQGYRQSSEASRDLLAMARPFWIIELIPPQKVVEVHEGGENVVVEHPAHILAYYSLAGPRSDFPGTVKLLYPSR
;
A
#
# COMPACT_ATOMS: atom_id res chain seq x y z
N MET A 1 -15.03 19.93 -15.09
CA MET A 1 -14.52 20.27 -13.74
C MET A 1 -14.23 21.75 -13.77
N THR A 2 -14.88 22.54 -12.93
CA THR A 2 -14.52 23.96 -12.79
C THR A 2 -13.18 24.00 -12.08
N ASP A 3 -12.14 24.39 -12.78
CA ASP A 3 -10.81 24.52 -12.20
C ASP A 3 -10.84 25.71 -11.22
N LEU A 4 -10.91 25.41 -9.92
CA LEU A 4 -10.91 26.41 -8.85
C LEU A 4 -9.48 26.96 -8.73
N SER A 5 -9.08 27.76 -9.71
CA SER A 5 -7.70 28.26 -9.86
C SER A 5 -7.24 29.16 -8.70
N LYS A 6 -8.15 29.64 -7.85
CA LYS A 6 -7.84 30.47 -6.67
C LYS A 6 -8.80 30.20 -5.51
N ILE A 7 -8.54 29.13 -4.76
CA ILE A 7 -9.15 28.97 -3.42
C ILE A 7 -8.46 29.96 -2.48
N ARG A 8 -9.21 30.91 -1.92
CA ARG A 8 -8.70 31.84 -0.91
C ARG A 8 -8.85 31.22 0.49
N HIS A 9 -7.91 31.49 1.40
CA HIS A 9 -8.01 30.95 2.77
C HIS A 9 -9.21 31.55 3.53
N GLU A 10 -9.63 32.76 3.19
CA GLU A 10 -10.81 33.39 3.77
C GLU A 10 -12.11 32.66 3.40
N ASP A 11 -12.15 31.99 2.23
CA ASP A 11 -13.30 31.18 1.84
C ASP A 11 -13.40 29.94 2.74
N LEU A 12 -12.28 29.33 3.11
CA LEU A 12 -12.26 28.21 4.07
C LEU A 12 -12.76 28.65 5.44
N GLU A 13 -12.34 29.83 5.92
CA GLU A 13 -12.84 30.39 7.16
C GLU A 13 -14.36 30.66 7.10
N LEU A 14 -14.84 31.22 5.99
CA LEU A 14 -16.28 31.46 5.79
C LEU A 14 -17.08 30.15 5.79
N ILE A 15 -16.56 29.10 5.15
CA ILE A 15 -17.16 27.76 5.19
C ILE A 15 -17.20 27.25 6.63
N ALA A 16 -16.10 27.33 7.38
CA ALA A 16 -16.05 26.87 8.78
C ALA A 16 -17.05 27.63 9.68
N LYS A 17 -17.23 28.95 9.48
CA LYS A 17 -18.22 29.75 10.21
C LYS A 17 -19.67 29.32 9.93
N ASN A 18 -19.96 28.95 8.70
CA ASN A 18 -21.32 28.64 8.26
C ASN A 18 -21.68 27.15 8.43
N CYS A 19 -20.69 26.26 8.42
CA CYS A 19 -20.89 24.82 8.49
C CYS A 19 -20.58 24.27 9.89
N ARG A 20 -21.56 24.34 10.80
CA ARG A 20 -21.41 23.84 12.20
C ARG A 20 -21.17 22.34 12.32
N SER A 21 -21.45 21.57 11.27
CA SER A 21 -21.23 20.12 11.20
C SER A 21 -20.00 19.76 10.35
N LEU A 22 -19.08 20.71 10.14
CA LEU A 22 -17.83 20.46 9.40
C LEU A 22 -16.85 19.67 10.27
N VAL A 23 -16.78 18.36 10.03
CA VAL A 23 -16.01 17.41 10.86
C VAL A 23 -14.64 17.05 10.27
N SER A 24 -14.48 17.08 8.94
CA SER A 24 -13.24 16.71 8.26
C SER A 24 -12.96 17.65 7.10
N VAL A 25 -11.74 18.16 7.03
CA VAL A 25 -11.25 18.99 5.92
C VAL A 25 -9.85 18.53 5.54
N LYS A 26 -9.64 18.26 4.26
CA LYS A 26 -8.31 17.97 3.70
C LYS A 26 -8.07 18.94 2.56
N ILE A 27 -6.93 19.61 2.59
CA ILE A 27 -6.58 20.64 1.61
C ILE A 27 -5.22 20.33 0.99
N SER A 28 -4.94 20.97 -0.14
CA SER A 28 -3.60 21.05 -0.72
C SER A 28 -2.68 21.92 0.14
N ASP A 29 -1.45 22.11 -0.33
CA ASP A 29 -0.44 22.90 0.36
C ASP A 29 -0.87 24.36 0.48
N ARG A 30 -0.99 24.82 1.72
CA ARG A 30 -1.39 26.17 2.11
C ARG A 30 -0.65 26.53 3.38
N GLU A 31 -0.15 27.75 3.46
CA GLU A 31 0.53 28.22 4.67
C GLU A 31 -0.37 28.07 5.90
N ILE A 32 0.08 27.34 6.92
CA ILE A 32 -0.73 27.03 8.10
C ILE A 32 -1.11 28.30 8.87
N LEU A 33 -0.27 29.34 8.81
CA LEU A 33 -0.55 30.63 9.44
C LEU A 33 -1.74 31.35 8.80
N ASP A 34 -2.06 31.08 7.52
CA ASP A 34 -3.25 31.63 6.85
C ASP A 34 -4.54 30.94 7.33
N LEU A 35 -4.43 29.79 8.01
CA LEU A 35 -5.56 28.96 8.43
C LEU A 35 -5.98 29.20 9.89
N LEU A 36 -5.36 30.14 10.59
CA LEU A 36 -5.69 30.43 11.99
C LEU A 36 -7.16 30.83 12.18
N GLY A 37 -7.70 31.65 11.25
CA GLY A 37 -9.11 32.03 11.26
C GLY A 37 -10.06 30.84 11.01
N PHE A 38 -9.66 29.94 10.11
CA PHE A 38 -10.35 28.68 9.85
C PHE A 38 -10.38 27.79 11.10
N PHE A 39 -9.24 27.52 11.74
CA PHE A 39 -9.18 26.67 12.93
C PHE A 39 -10.00 27.23 14.10
N ARG A 40 -9.99 28.56 14.31
CA ARG A 40 -10.85 29.20 15.33
C ARG A 40 -12.34 29.02 15.04
N SER A 41 -12.74 28.98 13.77
CA SER A 41 -14.14 28.87 13.36
C SER A 41 -14.62 27.42 13.31
N ALA A 42 -13.73 26.47 13.01
CA ALA A 42 -14.03 25.06 12.80
C ALA A 42 -14.15 24.27 14.12
N SER A 43 -15.08 24.68 14.99
CA SER A 43 -15.23 24.13 16.35
C SER A 43 -15.61 22.64 16.44
N ALA A 44 -16.18 22.06 15.38
CA ALA A 44 -16.55 20.64 15.30
C ALA A 44 -15.51 19.78 14.56
N LEU A 45 -14.37 20.36 14.18
CA LEU A 45 -13.39 19.69 13.33
C LEU A 45 -12.67 18.59 14.09
N GLU A 46 -12.76 17.37 13.58
CA GLU A 46 -12.09 16.20 14.14
C GLU A 46 -10.94 15.69 13.27
N GLU A 47 -10.92 16.03 11.98
CA GLU A 47 -9.86 15.68 11.02
C GLU A 47 -9.37 16.87 10.21
N PHE A 48 -8.06 17.03 10.14
CA PHE A 48 -7.40 17.99 9.26
C PHE A 48 -6.20 17.36 8.56
N CYS A 49 -6.11 17.46 7.24
CA CYS A 49 -4.90 17.10 6.49
C CYS A 49 -4.50 18.18 5.48
N GLY A 50 -3.21 18.32 5.24
CA GLY A 50 -2.64 19.34 4.37
C GLY A 50 -1.90 20.41 5.16
N ALA A 51 -1.87 21.62 4.61
CA ALA A 51 -1.06 22.74 5.07
C ALA A 51 0.47 22.53 4.90
N SER A 52 1.18 23.64 4.72
CA SER A 52 2.62 23.72 4.54
C SER A 52 3.23 24.73 5.51
N PHE A 53 4.55 24.69 5.66
CA PHE A 53 5.30 25.53 6.59
C PHE A 53 6.39 26.29 5.82
N ASN A 54 6.11 27.53 5.42
CA ASN A 54 7.01 28.33 4.57
C ASN A 54 7.65 29.53 5.29
N ASP A 55 7.39 29.69 6.57
CA ASP A 55 7.88 30.75 7.46
C ASP A 55 8.78 30.20 8.59
N GLN A 56 9.33 31.12 9.39
CA GLN A 56 10.22 30.80 10.51
C GLN A 56 9.52 29.95 11.59
N PRO A 57 10.17 28.90 12.13
CA PRO A 57 9.54 27.97 13.06
C PRO A 57 8.91 28.61 14.30
N GLU A 58 9.50 29.69 14.81
CA GLU A 58 9.05 30.41 16.00
C GLU A 58 7.63 30.95 15.83
N ARG A 59 7.21 31.24 14.59
CA ARG A 59 5.87 31.76 14.31
C ARG A 59 4.78 30.71 14.52
N TYR A 60 5.09 29.42 14.36
CA TYR A 60 4.09 28.35 14.50
C TYR A 60 3.74 28.03 15.95
N THR A 61 4.49 28.55 16.92
CA THR A 61 4.18 28.39 18.36
C THR A 61 2.79 28.91 18.74
N ASN A 62 2.23 29.83 17.95
CA ASN A 62 0.89 30.39 18.15
C ASN A 62 -0.22 29.64 17.39
N VAL A 63 0.11 28.58 16.64
CA VAL A 63 -0.89 27.76 15.95
C VAL A 63 -1.70 27.00 16.99
N THR A 64 -3.01 27.20 16.94
CA THR A 64 -3.97 26.56 17.84
C THR A 64 -4.95 25.76 17.01
N PHE A 65 -5.10 24.48 17.36
CA PHE A 65 -6.01 23.56 16.69
C PHE A 65 -7.33 23.44 17.48
N PRO A 66 -8.44 23.08 16.80
CA PRO A 66 -9.69 22.75 17.46
C PRO A 66 -9.51 21.64 18.51
N GLU A 67 -10.11 21.79 19.70
CA GLU A 67 -9.98 20.82 20.80
C GLU A 67 -10.57 19.43 20.47
N THR A 68 -11.44 19.37 19.47
CA THR A 68 -12.05 18.14 18.94
C THR A 68 -11.14 17.39 17.96
N LEU A 69 -9.99 17.94 17.58
CA LEU A 69 -9.11 17.35 16.58
C LEU A 69 -8.53 16.02 17.09
N ARG A 70 -8.73 14.93 16.33
CA ARG A 70 -8.25 13.58 16.67
C ARG A 70 -7.49 12.92 15.52
N ARG A 71 -7.52 13.51 14.33
CA ARG A 71 -6.94 12.94 13.10
C ARG A 71 -6.19 14.05 12.39
N VAL A 72 -4.89 13.89 12.20
CA VAL A 72 -4.06 14.96 11.61
C VAL A 72 -3.06 14.40 10.60
N GLY A 73 -2.80 15.17 9.55
CA GLY A 73 -1.64 14.97 8.67
C GLY A 73 -1.17 16.29 8.09
N LEU A 74 -0.04 16.80 8.56
CA LEU A 74 0.47 18.10 8.17
C LEU A 74 1.56 17.93 7.11
N THR A 75 1.35 18.45 5.90
CA THR A 75 2.31 18.30 4.79
C THR A 75 3.57 19.09 5.11
N TYR A 76 4.74 18.52 4.82
CA TYR A 76 6.05 19.14 5.00
C TYR A 76 6.41 19.53 6.44
N MET A 77 5.68 19.02 7.44
CA MET A 77 6.02 19.24 8.85
C MET A 77 7.40 18.66 9.14
N GLY A 78 8.33 19.52 9.55
CA GLY A 78 9.68 19.15 9.95
C GLY A 78 9.84 19.11 11.47
N LYS A 79 11.09 18.86 11.91
CA LYS A 79 11.48 18.78 13.31
C LYS A 79 11.08 19.99 14.14
N ASN A 80 11.22 21.19 13.57
CA ASN A 80 10.99 22.44 14.29
C ASN A 80 9.50 22.78 14.42
N GLU A 81 8.67 22.29 13.49
CA GLU A 81 7.23 22.51 13.45
C GLU A 81 6.47 21.43 14.23
N MET A 82 7.01 20.22 14.31
CA MET A 82 6.44 19.08 15.03
C MET A 82 5.89 19.41 16.45
N PRO A 83 6.52 20.28 17.27
CA PRO A 83 6.02 20.60 18.60
C PRO A 83 4.59 21.16 18.64
N ILE A 84 4.06 21.73 17.54
CA ILE A 84 2.67 22.20 17.49
C ILE A 84 1.64 21.08 17.69
N VAL A 85 2.02 19.82 17.43
CA VAL A 85 1.17 18.64 17.59
C VAL A 85 1.17 18.13 19.04
N PHE A 86 2.24 18.39 19.80
CA PHE A 86 2.41 17.82 21.15
C PHE A 86 1.27 18.12 22.13
N PRO A 87 0.65 19.33 22.16
CA PRO A 87 -0.43 19.63 23.10
C PRO A 87 -1.65 18.69 23.00
N PHE A 88 -1.89 18.08 21.83
CA PHE A 88 -3.03 17.19 21.60
C PHE A 88 -2.62 15.80 21.09
N ALA A 89 -1.31 15.48 21.07
CA ALA A 89 -0.79 14.20 20.60
C ALA A 89 -1.42 13.00 21.33
N SER A 90 -1.67 13.13 22.64
CA SER A 90 -2.29 12.07 23.44
C SER A 90 -3.73 11.75 23.05
N LEU A 91 -4.40 12.67 22.36
CA LEU A 91 -5.78 12.53 21.88
C LEU A 91 -5.84 11.95 20.46
N LEU A 92 -4.73 11.90 19.74
CA LEU A 92 -4.70 11.47 18.35
C LEU A 92 -5.08 9.99 18.19
N LYS A 93 -5.96 9.75 17.22
CA LYS A 93 -6.39 8.43 16.75
C LYS A 93 -5.87 8.12 15.35
N LYS A 94 -5.67 9.14 14.51
CA LYS A 94 -5.01 8.99 13.20
C LYS A 94 -3.88 10.01 13.07
N LEU A 95 -2.75 9.54 12.57
CA LEU A 95 -1.61 10.36 12.20
C LEU A 95 -1.17 9.96 10.79
N ASP A 96 -1.06 10.97 9.92
CA ASP A 96 -0.60 10.81 8.54
C ASP A 96 0.68 11.64 8.37
N LEU A 97 1.80 10.93 8.24
CA LEU A 97 3.16 11.45 8.09
C LEU A 97 3.72 11.15 6.70
N LEU A 98 2.89 10.75 5.72
CA LEU A 98 3.35 10.37 4.38
C LEU A 98 4.17 11.46 3.69
N TYR A 99 3.81 12.72 3.93
CA TYR A 99 4.46 13.89 3.35
C TYR A 99 5.18 14.75 4.40
N ALA A 100 5.43 14.21 5.60
CA ALA A 100 6.21 14.90 6.63
C ALA A 100 7.71 14.83 6.33
N MET A 101 8.45 15.87 6.73
CA MET A 101 9.91 15.99 6.58
C MET A 101 10.58 15.66 7.92
N LEU A 102 10.21 14.51 8.49
CA LEU A 102 10.71 14.01 9.78
C LEU A 102 11.65 12.83 9.55
N ASP A 103 12.74 12.81 10.30
CA ASP A 103 13.73 11.73 10.34
C ASP A 103 13.25 10.58 11.26
N THR A 104 14.05 9.52 11.39
CA THR A 104 13.70 8.35 12.24
C THR A 104 13.53 8.72 13.72
N GLU A 105 14.34 9.63 14.23
CA GLU A 105 14.34 10.04 15.64
C GLU A 105 13.10 10.89 15.96
N ASP A 106 12.74 11.80 15.07
CA ASP A 106 11.53 12.61 15.15
C ASP A 106 10.27 11.74 15.14
N HIS A 107 10.23 10.70 14.28
CA HIS A 107 9.16 9.70 14.30
C HIS A 107 9.03 9.04 15.68
N CYS A 108 10.16 8.62 16.27
CA CYS A 108 10.16 8.02 17.60
C CYS A 108 9.59 8.99 18.65
N HIS A 109 10.03 10.25 18.62
CA HIS A 109 9.58 11.27 19.57
C HIS A 109 8.07 11.55 19.46
N LEU A 110 7.53 11.68 18.26
CA LEU A 110 6.11 11.95 18.06
C LEU A 110 5.24 10.74 18.43
N ILE A 111 5.59 9.55 17.95
CA ILE A 111 4.81 8.32 18.17
C ILE A 111 4.71 7.99 19.66
N GLN A 112 5.79 8.18 20.43
CA GLN A 112 5.80 7.90 21.86
C GLN A 112 4.78 8.76 22.66
N ARG A 113 4.34 9.89 22.08
CA ARG A 113 3.33 10.80 22.67
C ARG A 113 1.89 10.49 22.25
N CYS A 114 1.67 9.49 21.40
CA CYS A 114 0.37 9.15 20.82
C CYS A 114 -0.17 7.77 21.29
N PRO A 115 -0.42 7.53 22.59
CA PRO A 115 -0.81 6.20 23.09
C PRO A 115 -2.17 5.69 22.57
N ASN A 116 -3.05 6.60 22.12
CA ASN A 116 -4.38 6.28 21.60
C ASN A 116 -4.43 6.10 20.08
N LEU A 117 -3.26 6.07 19.41
CA LEU A 117 -3.18 5.99 17.97
C LEU A 117 -3.78 4.66 17.45
N GLU A 118 -4.74 4.76 16.53
CA GLU A 118 -5.41 3.63 15.88
C GLU A 118 -4.97 3.47 14.42
N VAL A 119 -4.55 4.57 13.77
CA VAL A 119 -4.13 4.59 12.37
C VAL A 119 -2.85 5.40 12.21
N LEU A 120 -1.84 4.79 11.60
CA LEU A 120 -0.60 5.47 11.19
C LEU A 120 -0.34 5.23 9.70
N GLU A 121 -0.11 6.31 8.96
CA GLU A 121 0.38 6.28 7.59
C GLU A 121 1.69 7.06 7.56
N THR A 122 2.79 6.46 7.08
CA THR A 122 4.12 7.08 7.06
C THR A 122 4.99 6.49 5.94
N ARG A 123 6.18 7.04 5.72
CA ARG A 123 7.22 6.47 4.84
C ARG A 123 8.11 5.51 5.62
N ASN A 124 8.89 4.69 4.91
CA ASN A 124 9.84 3.73 5.49
C ASN A 124 10.92 4.36 6.39
N VAL A 125 11.15 5.68 6.30
CA VAL A 125 11.97 6.45 7.24
C VAL A 125 11.58 6.25 8.72
N ILE A 126 10.37 5.78 9.03
CA ILE A 126 10.04 5.34 10.40
C ILE A 126 11.05 4.32 10.96
N GLY A 127 11.63 3.49 10.09
CA GLY A 127 12.63 2.50 10.44
C GLY A 127 12.13 1.41 11.41
N ASP A 128 13.01 0.46 11.69
CA ASP A 128 12.78 -0.53 12.74
C ASP A 128 12.62 0.13 14.12
N ARG A 129 13.41 1.18 14.40
CA ARG A 129 13.41 1.87 15.69
C ARG A 129 12.06 2.54 15.95
N GLY A 130 11.49 3.23 14.96
CA GLY A 130 10.15 3.80 15.07
C GLY A 130 9.07 2.73 15.22
N LEU A 131 9.21 1.58 14.53
CA LEU A 131 8.32 0.43 14.72
C LEU A 131 8.40 -0.17 16.13
N GLU A 132 9.58 -0.26 16.73
CA GLU A 132 9.76 -0.70 18.11
C GLU A 132 9.13 0.28 19.12
N VAL A 133 9.22 1.59 18.86
CA VAL A 133 8.54 2.62 19.67
C VAL A 133 7.02 2.52 19.52
N LEU A 134 6.54 2.36 18.29
CA LEU A 134 5.12 2.15 17.97
C LEU A 134 4.57 0.92 18.68
N ALA A 135 5.28 -0.20 18.60
CA ALA A 135 4.96 -1.46 19.25
C ALA A 135 4.82 -1.31 20.77
N ARG A 136 5.65 -0.47 21.41
CA ARG A 136 5.60 -0.23 22.86
C ARG A 136 4.51 0.76 23.25
N SER A 137 4.28 1.79 22.44
CA SER A 137 3.48 2.97 22.83
C SER A 137 2.02 2.89 22.39
N CYS A 138 1.72 2.31 21.22
CA CYS A 138 0.43 2.42 20.56
C CYS A 138 -0.29 1.06 20.51
N LYS A 139 -0.81 0.60 21.66
CA LYS A 139 -1.43 -0.72 21.80
C LYS A 139 -2.77 -0.88 21.08
N ARG A 140 -3.39 0.24 20.70
CA ARG A 140 -4.70 0.29 20.00
C ARG A 140 -4.57 0.42 18.48
N LEU A 141 -3.37 0.24 17.95
CA LEU A 141 -3.11 0.40 16.53
C LEU A 141 -3.85 -0.68 15.72
N LYS A 142 -4.70 -0.25 14.81
CA LYS A 142 -5.50 -1.10 13.92
C LYS A 142 -5.02 -1.07 12.49
N ARG A 143 -4.46 0.05 12.03
CA ARG A 143 -4.05 0.22 10.64
C ARG A 143 -2.67 0.87 10.56
N LEU A 144 -1.75 0.20 9.88
CA LEU A 144 -0.43 0.72 9.57
C LEU A 144 -0.18 0.66 8.06
N ARG A 145 0.23 1.78 7.48
CA ARG A 145 0.75 1.87 6.10
C ARG A 145 2.13 2.51 6.14
N ILE A 146 3.12 1.79 5.61
CA ILE A 146 4.48 2.27 5.43
C ILE A 146 4.75 2.27 3.93
N GLU A 147 4.80 3.44 3.32
CA GLU A 147 5.16 3.63 1.92
C GLU A 147 6.68 3.70 1.72
N ARG A 148 7.14 3.37 0.51
CA ARG A 148 8.53 3.63 0.11
C ARG A 148 8.78 5.15 0.09
N GLY A 149 9.81 5.60 0.79
CA GLY A 149 10.33 6.97 0.68
C GLY A 149 11.13 7.19 -0.60
N ALA A 150 11.57 8.42 -0.84
CA ALA A 150 12.47 8.71 -1.97
C ALA A 150 13.80 7.98 -1.75
N ASP A 151 14.26 7.24 -2.75
CA ASP A 151 15.59 6.61 -2.74
C ASP A 151 16.71 7.60 -3.09
N GLU A 152 16.39 8.89 -3.16
CA GLU A 152 17.34 9.95 -3.47
C GLU A 152 18.13 10.33 -2.21
N HIS A 153 19.43 10.50 -2.42
CA HIS A 153 20.55 10.67 -1.49
C HIS A 153 20.43 11.77 -0.41
N GLU A 154 19.25 12.34 -0.18
CA GLU A 154 19.05 13.49 0.72
C GLU A 154 18.65 13.12 2.15
N MET A 155 18.28 11.86 2.41
CA MET A 155 17.87 11.39 3.74
C MET A 155 18.37 9.97 4.03
N GLU A 156 19.67 9.71 3.85
CA GLU A 156 20.31 8.47 4.31
C GLU A 156 20.43 8.45 5.85
N ASP A 157 19.29 8.42 6.54
CA ASP A 157 19.27 7.83 7.88
C ASP A 157 19.53 6.33 7.71
N GLU A 158 20.70 5.82 8.12
CA GLU A 158 20.97 4.37 8.18
C GLU A 158 19.87 3.62 8.97
N GLU A 159 19.17 4.31 9.88
CA GLU A 159 18.06 3.78 10.67
C GLU A 159 16.71 3.72 9.93
N GLY A 160 16.57 4.39 8.78
CA GLY A 160 15.33 4.52 8.00
C GLY A 160 14.92 3.26 7.21
N LEU A 161 15.40 2.09 7.64
CA LEU A 161 15.12 0.80 7.03
C LEU A 161 14.15 0.00 7.90
N VAL A 162 13.15 -0.60 7.25
CA VAL A 162 12.20 -1.51 7.90
C VAL A 162 12.57 -2.95 7.54
N SER A 163 12.78 -3.78 8.57
CA SER A 163 13.21 -5.18 8.43
C SER A 163 12.34 -6.15 9.25
N GLN A 164 12.75 -7.42 9.29
CA GLN A 164 12.24 -8.43 10.21
C GLN A 164 12.20 -7.96 11.67
N ARG A 165 13.15 -7.13 12.11
CA ARG A 165 13.23 -6.67 13.51
C ARG A 165 12.02 -5.80 13.85
N GLY A 166 11.74 -4.79 13.04
CA GLY A 166 10.59 -3.91 13.22
C GLY A 166 9.27 -4.66 13.07
N LEU A 167 9.16 -5.57 12.10
CA LEU A 167 7.95 -6.38 11.90
C LEU A 167 7.66 -7.34 13.06
N ILE A 168 8.68 -8.01 13.62
CA ILE A 168 8.50 -8.90 14.78
C ILE A 168 8.04 -8.08 16.00
N SER A 169 8.70 -6.95 16.26
CA SER A 169 8.33 -6.05 17.35
C SER A 169 6.91 -5.52 17.20
N LEU A 170 6.53 -5.09 15.99
CA LEU A 170 5.19 -4.63 15.68
C LEU A 170 4.14 -5.70 15.93
N ALA A 171 4.36 -6.92 15.42
CA ALA A 171 3.43 -8.03 15.58
C ALA A 171 3.18 -8.36 17.07
N GLN A 172 4.24 -8.35 17.88
CA GLN A 172 4.15 -8.61 19.33
C GLN A 172 3.51 -7.43 20.09
N GLY A 173 3.73 -6.21 19.64
CA GLY A 173 3.30 -5.00 20.32
C GLY A 173 1.87 -4.55 20.02
N CYS A 174 1.44 -4.68 18.76
CA CYS A 174 0.18 -4.13 18.22
C CYS A 174 -0.76 -5.26 17.77
N ILE A 175 -1.27 -6.03 18.73
CA ILE A 175 -2.08 -7.24 18.46
C ILE A 175 -3.50 -6.94 17.91
N GLU A 176 -3.94 -5.69 17.97
CA GLU A 176 -5.24 -5.24 17.42
C GLU A 176 -5.18 -4.91 15.93
N LEU A 177 -4.04 -5.12 15.26
CA LEU A 177 -3.87 -4.82 13.82
C LEU A 177 -4.90 -5.56 12.95
N GLU A 178 -5.58 -4.78 12.11
CA GLU A 178 -6.56 -5.19 11.10
C GLU A 178 -6.05 -4.96 9.67
N TYR A 179 -5.17 -3.97 9.48
CA TYR A 179 -4.56 -3.59 8.21
C TYR A 179 -3.07 -3.36 8.39
N LEU A 180 -2.24 -4.04 7.60
CA LEU A 180 -0.80 -3.82 7.54
C LEU A 180 -0.37 -3.78 6.07
N ALA A 181 0.14 -2.64 5.61
CA ALA A 181 0.80 -2.51 4.31
C ALA A 181 2.19 -1.94 4.50
N VAL A 182 3.22 -2.65 4.02
CA VAL A 182 4.61 -2.31 4.32
C VAL A 182 5.51 -2.55 3.12
N TYR A 183 6.36 -1.57 2.82
CA TYR A 183 7.57 -1.74 2.03
C TYR A 183 8.73 -2.04 2.99
N VAL A 184 9.36 -3.20 2.83
CA VAL A 184 10.47 -3.67 3.68
C VAL A 184 11.76 -3.78 2.88
N SER A 185 12.89 -3.56 3.55
CA SER A 185 14.23 -3.74 2.96
C SER A 185 14.78 -5.15 3.16
N ASP A 186 14.40 -5.82 4.26
CA ASP A 186 14.78 -7.21 4.57
C ASP A 186 13.64 -7.95 5.29
N ILE A 187 13.62 -9.27 5.20
CA ILE A 187 12.54 -10.11 5.73
C ILE A 187 13.02 -11.53 6.02
N THR A 188 12.32 -12.23 6.93
CA THR A 188 12.55 -13.65 7.25
C THR A 188 11.25 -14.43 7.42
N ASN A 189 11.32 -15.76 7.35
CA ASN A 189 10.20 -16.65 7.68
C ASN A 189 9.72 -16.39 9.12
N ALA A 190 10.64 -16.19 10.07
CA ALA A 190 10.33 -15.90 11.47
C ALA A 190 9.49 -14.62 11.66
N ALA A 191 9.71 -13.59 10.84
CA ALA A 191 8.90 -12.38 10.88
C ALA A 191 7.45 -12.65 10.46
N LEU A 192 7.24 -13.38 9.37
CA LEU A 192 5.90 -13.75 8.90
C LEU A 192 5.20 -14.71 9.87
N GLU A 193 5.94 -15.64 10.48
CA GLU A 193 5.46 -16.50 11.58
C GLU A 193 4.98 -15.68 12.77
N SER A 194 5.74 -14.65 13.16
CA SER A 194 5.36 -13.73 14.24
C SER A 194 4.05 -13.00 13.90
N VAL A 195 3.91 -12.45 12.69
CA VAL A 195 2.65 -11.82 12.24
C VAL A 195 1.48 -12.81 12.32
N GLY A 196 1.66 -14.03 11.79
CA GLY A 196 0.66 -15.09 11.86
C GLY A 196 0.30 -15.47 13.30
N THR A 197 1.26 -15.41 14.22
CA THR A 197 1.09 -15.79 15.62
C THR A 197 0.29 -14.75 16.40
N TYR A 198 0.62 -13.47 16.25
CA TYR A 198 0.09 -12.41 17.12
C TYR A 198 -1.04 -11.58 16.50
N SER A 199 -1.02 -11.32 15.18
CA SER A 199 -1.95 -10.40 14.51
C SER A 199 -3.25 -11.08 14.07
N LYS A 200 -4.01 -11.66 15.01
CA LYS A 200 -5.20 -12.48 14.72
C LYS A 200 -6.39 -11.73 14.10
N ASN A 201 -6.39 -10.40 14.17
CA ASN A 201 -7.47 -9.56 13.63
C ASN A 201 -7.21 -9.08 12.20
N LEU A 202 -6.09 -9.49 11.59
CA LEU A 202 -5.66 -8.99 10.30
C LEU A 202 -6.63 -9.38 9.18
N ASN A 203 -7.16 -8.37 8.50
CA ASN A 203 -8.10 -8.50 7.39
C ASN A 203 -7.44 -8.13 6.04
N ASP A 204 -6.40 -7.31 6.06
CA ASP A 204 -5.64 -6.83 4.90
C ASP A 204 -4.14 -6.82 5.22
N PHE A 205 -3.36 -7.65 4.53
CA PHE A 205 -1.91 -7.73 4.68
C PHE A 205 -1.26 -7.50 3.33
N ARG A 206 -0.30 -6.58 3.27
CA ARG A 206 0.45 -6.26 2.05
C ARG A 206 1.91 -6.09 2.38
N LEU A 207 2.77 -6.87 1.74
CA LEU A 207 4.21 -6.76 1.89
C LEU A 207 4.85 -6.63 0.50
N VAL A 208 5.70 -5.62 0.37
CA VAL A 208 6.58 -5.44 -0.78
C VAL A 208 8.02 -5.44 -0.29
N LEU A 209 8.82 -6.38 -0.76
CA LEU A 209 10.26 -6.41 -0.52
C LEU A 209 10.97 -5.55 -1.55
N LEU A 210 11.69 -4.53 -1.09
CA LEU A 210 12.47 -3.62 -1.93
C LEU A 210 13.70 -4.34 -2.51
N GLU A 211 14.12 -3.96 -3.72
CA GLU A 211 15.26 -4.56 -4.42
C GLU A 211 16.62 -3.93 -4.04
N ARG A 212 16.64 -3.02 -3.04
CA ARG A 212 17.86 -2.29 -2.63
C ARG A 212 18.95 -3.21 -2.09
N GLU A 213 18.57 -4.19 -1.27
CA GLU A 213 19.53 -5.10 -0.64
C GLU A 213 19.96 -6.21 -1.61
N GLU A 214 21.26 -6.41 -1.79
CA GLU A 214 21.77 -7.48 -2.65
C GLU A 214 21.42 -8.87 -2.10
N ARG A 215 21.50 -9.02 -0.76
CA ARG A 215 21.25 -10.28 -0.05
C ARG A 215 20.14 -10.08 0.97
N ILE A 216 19.16 -10.98 0.94
CA ILE A 216 18.05 -11.03 1.89
C ILE A 216 18.32 -12.14 2.88
N THR A 217 18.01 -11.92 4.15
CA THR A 217 18.46 -12.78 5.25
C THR A 217 17.97 -14.23 5.12
N ASP A 218 16.70 -14.43 4.73
CA ASP A 218 16.07 -15.76 4.74
C ASP A 218 15.05 -15.90 3.60
N LEU A 219 15.55 -16.28 2.42
CA LEU A 219 14.75 -16.72 1.27
C LEU A 219 15.06 -18.20 0.97
N PRO A 220 14.05 -19.00 0.54
CA PRO A 220 12.66 -18.64 0.24
C PRO A 220 11.75 -18.54 1.49
N LEU A 221 10.63 -17.80 1.36
CA LEU A 221 9.69 -17.48 2.45
C LEU A 221 8.51 -18.46 2.64
N ASP A 222 8.61 -19.67 2.11
CA ASP A 222 7.48 -20.60 2.00
C ASP A 222 6.82 -20.93 3.35
N ASN A 223 7.63 -21.18 4.39
CA ASN A 223 7.12 -21.59 5.70
C ASN A 223 6.52 -20.42 6.48
N GLY A 224 7.11 -19.24 6.34
CA GLY A 224 6.62 -17.99 6.91
C GLY A 224 5.28 -17.60 6.32
N VAL A 225 5.14 -17.64 5.00
CA VAL A 225 3.86 -17.41 4.31
C VAL A 225 2.80 -18.43 4.74
N ARG A 226 3.18 -19.71 4.85
CA ARG A 226 2.28 -20.74 5.37
C ARG A 226 1.81 -20.43 6.79
N ALA A 227 2.70 -20.05 7.69
CA ALA A 227 2.37 -19.74 9.07
C ALA A 227 1.49 -18.49 9.18
N LEU A 228 1.81 -17.44 8.44
CA LEU A 228 1.02 -16.21 8.36
C LEU A 228 -0.43 -16.50 7.94
N LEU A 229 -0.61 -17.21 6.82
CA LEU A 229 -1.94 -17.47 6.28
C LEU A 229 -2.76 -18.43 7.15
N ARG A 230 -2.10 -19.40 7.81
CA ARG A 230 -2.77 -20.25 8.82
C ARG A 230 -3.14 -19.48 10.09
N GLY A 231 -2.35 -18.49 10.46
CA GLY A 231 -2.53 -17.72 11.68
C GLY A 231 -3.58 -16.61 11.56
N CYS A 232 -3.66 -15.97 10.40
CA CYS A 232 -4.53 -14.83 10.10
C CYS A 232 -5.82 -15.26 9.39
N GLU A 233 -6.69 -16.00 10.07
CA GLU A 233 -7.88 -16.62 9.45
C GLU A 233 -8.94 -15.61 8.95
N LYS A 234 -8.89 -14.36 9.43
CA LYS A 234 -9.82 -13.28 9.00
C LYS A 234 -9.40 -12.60 7.70
N LEU A 235 -8.25 -12.95 7.14
CA LEU A 235 -7.66 -12.26 5.99
C LEU A 235 -8.59 -12.31 4.76
N ARG A 236 -8.86 -11.14 4.18
CA ARG A 236 -9.67 -10.96 2.97
C ARG A 236 -8.90 -10.35 1.81
N ARG A 237 -7.77 -9.71 2.10
CA ARG A 237 -6.90 -9.02 1.15
C ARG A 237 -5.46 -9.37 1.46
N PHE A 238 -4.73 -9.83 0.45
CA PHE A 238 -3.36 -10.29 0.62
C PHE A 238 -2.50 -9.82 -0.54
N ALA A 239 -1.42 -9.09 -0.28
CA ALA A 239 -0.42 -8.77 -1.28
C ALA A 239 0.95 -9.23 -0.83
N LEU A 240 1.67 -9.89 -1.74
CA LEU A 240 3.03 -10.35 -1.52
C LEU A 240 3.83 -10.10 -2.79
N TYR A 241 4.68 -9.09 -2.74
CA TYR A 241 5.55 -8.70 -3.84
C TYR A 241 6.99 -8.88 -3.39
N LEU A 242 7.69 -9.84 -3.99
CA LEU A 242 9.05 -10.22 -3.62
C LEU A 242 10.00 -9.92 -4.77
N ARG A 243 11.16 -10.59 -4.74
CA ARG A 243 12.11 -10.72 -5.84
C ARG A 243 12.17 -12.18 -6.30
N GLN A 244 12.77 -12.43 -7.45
CA GLN A 244 12.96 -13.79 -7.95
C GLN A 244 13.66 -14.69 -6.92
N GLY A 245 13.14 -15.90 -6.71
CA GLY A 245 13.62 -16.83 -5.68
C GLY A 245 13.05 -16.55 -4.27
N GLY A 246 12.19 -15.54 -4.12
CA GLY A 246 11.59 -15.21 -2.83
C GLY A 246 10.51 -16.18 -2.35
N LEU A 247 9.85 -16.89 -3.27
CA LEU A 247 8.83 -17.88 -2.96
C LEU A 247 8.86 -19.01 -4.00
N THR A 248 8.92 -20.26 -3.54
CA THR A 248 8.93 -21.42 -4.44
C THR A 248 7.52 -21.78 -4.92
N ASP A 249 7.43 -22.76 -5.83
CA ASP A 249 6.14 -23.35 -6.22
C ASP A 249 5.40 -23.97 -5.02
N VAL A 250 6.12 -24.50 -4.02
CA VAL A 250 5.53 -25.05 -2.79
C VAL A 250 4.92 -23.93 -1.94
N GLY A 251 5.64 -22.83 -1.76
CA GLY A 251 5.15 -21.65 -1.06
C GLY A 251 3.92 -21.04 -1.73
N LEU A 252 3.91 -20.98 -3.07
CA LEU A 252 2.77 -20.52 -3.85
C LEU A 252 1.55 -21.45 -3.69
N GLY A 253 1.76 -22.76 -3.67
CA GLY A 253 0.72 -23.74 -3.33
C GLY A 253 0.16 -23.55 -1.92
N TYR A 254 0.98 -23.16 -0.93
CA TYR A 254 0.50 -22.80 0.41
C TYR A 254 -0.38 -21.56 0.41
N ILE A 255 -0.08 -20.54 -0.42
CA ILE A 255 -0.97 -19.39 -0.60
C ILE A 255 -2.34 -19.88 -1.04
N GLY A 256 -2.39 -20.72 -2.07
CA GLY A 256 -3.63 -21.35 -2.52
C GLY A 256 -4.37 -22.01 -1.36
N LYS A 257 -3.72 -22.97 -0.71
CA LYS A 257 -4.32 -23.83 0.31
C LYS A 257 -4.83 -23.12 1.57
N TYR A 258 -4.12 -22.10 2.06
CA TYR A 258 -4.38 -21.49 3.37
C TYR A 258 -5.03 -20.10 3.29
N SER A 259 -5.61 -19.71 2.14
CA SER A 259 -6.28 -18.42 1.96
C SER A 259 -7.78 -18.51 1.64
N PRO A 260 -8.58 -19.35 2.34
CA PRO A 260 -9.96 -19.65 1.93
C PRO A 260 -10.89 -18.43 1.91
N ASN A 261 -10.59 -17.40 2.70
CA ASN A 261 -11.40 -16.18 2.85
C ASN A 261 -10.91 -15.00 1.99
N VAL A 262 -9.75 -15.12 1.33
CA VAL A 262 -9.14 -14.02 0.58
C VAL A 262 -9.91 -13.79 -0.72
N ARG A 263 -10.29 -12.53 -0.96
CA ARG A 263 -11.06 -12.10 -2.13
C ARG A 263 -10.24 -11.28 -3.12
N TRP A 264 -9.14 -10.68 -2.67
CA TRP A 264 -8.22 -9.94 -3.53
C TRP A 264 -6.78 -10.34 -3.22
N MET A 265 -6.02 -10.63 -4.28
CA MET A 265 -4.59 -10.88 -4.20
C MET A 265 -3.80 -10.03 -5.19
N LEU A 266 -2.67 -9.50 -4.74
CA LEU A 266 -1.60 -8.94 -5.57
C LEU A 266 -0.31 -9.71 -5.33
N LEU A 267 0.19 -10.40 -6.36
CA LEU A 267 1.34 -11.30 -6.27
C LEU A 267 2.45 -10.86 -7.23
N GLY A 268 3.65 -10.58 -6.69
CA GLY A 268 4.79 -10.09 -7.47
C GLY A 268 6.02 -10.97 -7.33
N TYR A 269 6.63 -11.37 -8.45
CA TYR A 269 7.83 -12.22 -8.48
C TYR A 269 7.74 -13.48 -7.60
N ILE A 270 6.60 -14.18 -7.67
CA ILE A 270 6.38 -15.42 -6.91
C ILE A 270 6.40 -16.64 -7.83
N GLY A 271 6.74 -17.79 -7.26
CA GLY A 271 6.80 -19.06 -7.97
C GLY A 271 8.01 -19.19 -8.89
N GLU A 272 8.27 -20.44 -9.28
CA GLU A 272 9.42 -20.83 -10.10
C GLU A 272 8.97 -21.41 -11.44
N SER A 273 7.75 -21.98 -11.50
CA SER A 273 7.21 -22.56 -12.71
C SER A 273 5.68 -22.48 -12.77
N ASP A 274 5.15 -22.82 -13.95
CA ASP A 274 3.71 -22.97 -14.18
C ASP A 274 3.05 -23.95 -13.18
N SER A 275 3.80 -24.93 -12.65
CA SER A 275 3.28 -25.91 -11.68
C SER A 275 2.82 -25.24 -10.39
N GLY A 276 3.58 -24.26 -9.87
CA GLY A 276 3.20 -23.50 -8.68
C GLY A 276 1.88 -22.76 -8.86
N LEU A 277 1.68 -22.12 -10.04
CA LEU A 277 0.44 -21.42 -10.34
C LEU A 277 -0.77 -22.38 -10.41
N ILE A 278 -0.57 -23.57 -10.99
CA ILE A 278 -1.63 -24.59 -11.05
C ILE A 278 -1.98 -25.12 -9.66
N GLU A 279 -1.00 -25.36 -8.78
CA GLU A 279 -1.29 -25.75 -7.39
C GLU A 279 -1.98 -24.63 -6.61
N PHE A 280 -1.57 -23.38 -6.79
CA PHE A 280 -2.25 -22.22 -6.21
C PHE A 280 -3.73 -22.16 -6.59
N ALA A 281 -4.05 -22.34 -7.88
CA ALA A 281 -5.40 -22.20 -8.40
C ALA A 281 -6.40 -23.22 -7.81
N LYS A 282 -5.93 -24.37 -7.32
CA LYS A 282 -6.77 -25.38 -6.67
C LYS A 282 -7.32 -24.95 -5.30
N GLY A 283 -6.67 -23.99 -4.64
CA GLY A 283 -6.89 -23.72 -3.22
C GLY A 283 -7.68 -22.45 -2.89
N CYS A 284 -7.93 -21.55 -3.84
CA CYS A 284 -8.50 -20.21 -3.59
C CYS A 284 -10.01 -20.11 -3.92
N PRO A 285 -10.92 -20.61 -3.05
CA PRO A 285 -12.36 -20.66 -3.36
C PRO A 285 -13.05 -19.29 -3.39
N SER A 286 -12.53 -18.30 -2.67
CA SER A 286 -13.14 -16.98 -2.52
C SER A 286 -12.48 -15.88 -3.36
N LEU A 287 -11.43 -16.20 -4.12
CA LEU A 287 -10.63 -15.20 -4.82
C LEU A 287 -11.41 -14.59 -5.98
N GLN A 288 -11.66 -13.28 -5.90
CA GLN A 288 -12.45 -12.53 -6.87
C GLN A 288 -11.60 -11.68 -7.81
N LYS A 289 -10.50 -11.13 -7.27
CA LYS A 289 -9.60 -10.22 -7.99
C LYS A 289 -8.16 -10.69 -7.81
N LEU A 290 -7.51 -11.07 -8.90
CA LEU A 290 -6.11 -11.50 -8.93
C LEU A 290 -5.28 -10.52 -9.77
N GLU A 291 -4.24 -9.97 -9.16
CA GLU A 291 -3.28 -9.09 -9.80
C GLU A 291 -1.90 -9.74 -9.71
N MET A 292 -1.18 -9.87 -10.83
CA MET A 292 0.12 -10.53 -10.87
C MET A 292 1.13 -9.69 -11.67
N ARG A 293 2.36 -9.56 -11.17
CA ARG A 293 3.42 -8.82 -11.87
C ARG A 293 4.76 -9.54 -11.78
N GLY A 294 5.52 -9.52 -12.87
CA GLY A 294 6.90 -10.03 -12.89
C GLY A 294 6.99 -11.52 -12.55
N CYS A 295 5.96 -12.30 -12.89
CA CYS A 295 5.92 -13.74 -12.62
C CYS A 295 6.36 -14.53 -13.86
N CYS A 296 6.93 -15.71 -13.67
CA CYS A 296 7.47 -16.53 -14.75
C CYS A 296 6.41 -17.38 -15.50
N PHE A 297 5.11 -17.13 -15.30
CA PHE A 297 4.05 -18.02 -15.79
C PHE A 297 3.77 -17.84 -17.29
N SER A 298 3.48 -18.96 -17.96
CA SER A 298 3.07 -18.96 -19.37
C SER A 298 1.61 -18.53 -19.55
N GLU A 299 1.27 -18.07 -20.76
CA GLU A 299 -0.12 -17.81 -21.18
C GLU A 299 -1.03 -19.02 -20.92
N ASN A 300 -0.56 -20.23 -21.25
CA ASN A 300 -1.32 -21.47 -21.06
C ASN A 300 -1.62 -21.75 -19.58
N ALA A 301 -0.61 -21.60 -18.72
CA ALA A 301 -0.77 -21.81 -17.29
C ALA A 301 -1.73 -20.78 -16.66
N LEU A 302 -1.63 -19.50 -17.06
CA LEU A 302 -2.57 -18.45 -16.65
C LEU A 302 -4.00 -18.81 -17.03
N ALA A 303 -4.25 -19.19 -18.28
CA ALA A 303 -5.57 -19.57 -18.74
C ALA A 303 -6.13 -20.77 -17.95
N ARG A 304 -5.32 -21.82 -17.75
CA ARG A 304 -5.72 -23.01 -16.97
C ARG A 304 -5.98 -22.73 -15.50
N ALA A 305 -5.20 -21.83 -14.88
CA ALA A 305 -5.38 -21.42 -13.50
C ALA A 305 -6.69 -20.63 -13.33
N VAL A 306 -6.96 -19.68 -14.23
CA VAL A 306 -8.20 -18.89 -14.24
C VAL A 306 -9.44 -19.79 -14.30
N MET A 307 -9.40 -20.86 -15.10
CA MET A 307 -10.51 -21.81 -15.20
C MET A 307 -10.72 -22.66 -13.94
N GLN A 308 -9.73 -22.74 -13.04
CA GLN A 308 -9.82 -23.46 -11.77
C GLN A 308 -10.24 -22.57 -10.60
N LEU A 309 -10.21 -21.24 -10.75
CA LEU A 309 -10.55 -20.28 -9.70
C LEU A 309 -12.07 -19.96 -9.73
N PRO A 310 -12.89 -20.53 -8.82
CA PRO A 310 -14.33 -20.56 -8.99
C PRO A 310 -15.01 -19.18 -8.81
N ALA A 311 -14.42 -18.30 -8.02
CA ALA A 311 -14.97 -16.97 -7.72
C ALA A 311 -14.33 -15.84 -8.54
N LEU A 312 -13.37 -16.15 -9.41
CA LEU A 312 -12.56 -15.13 -10.07
C LEU A 312 -13.42 -14.36 -11.08
N ARG A 313 -13.40 -13.03 -10.95
CA ARG A 313 -14.15 -12.11 -11.81
C ARG A 313 -13.32 -10.97 -12.38
N TYR A 314 -12.07 -10.83 -11.92
CA TYR A 314 -11.12 -9.86 -12.41
C TYR A 314 -9.71 -10.45 -12.33
N LEU A 315 -8.96 -10.32 -13.41
CA LEU A 315 -7.56 -10.69 -13.55
C LEU A 315 -6.81 -9.51 -14.16
N TRP A 316 -5.67 -9.14 -13.58
CA TRP A 316 -4.67 -8.33 -14.24
C TRP A 316 -3.30 -8.99 -14.11
N VAL A 317 -2.55 -9.06 -15.21
CA VAL A 317 -1.20 -9.65 -15.24
C VAL A 317 -0.28 -8.74 -16.03
N GLN A 318 0.90 -8.43 -15.51
CA GLN A 318 1.96 -7.74 -16.24
C GLN A 318 3.26 -8.54 -16.21
N GLY A 319 3.85 -8.78 -17.38
CA GLY A 319 5.10 -9.57 -17.50
C GLY A 319 4.83 -11.06 -17.27
N TYR A 320 4.57 -11.76 -18.37
CA TYR A 320 4.28 -13.19 -18.45
C TYR A 320 5.01 -13.78 -19.66
N ARG A 321 5.22 -15.10 -19.69
CA ARG A 321 5.86 -15.77 -20.84
C ARG A 321 4.86 -15.88 -21.99
N GLN A 322 5.05 -15.05 -23.02
CA GLN A 322 4.27 -15.07 -24.26
C GLN A 322 4.59 -16.33 -25.07
N SER A 323 3.56 -16.96 -25.64
CA SER A 323 3.74 -18.03 -26.61
C SER A 323 4.21 -17.48 -27.97
N SER A 324 4.85 -18.31 -28.79
CA SER A 324 5.23 -17.95 -30.17
C SER A 324 4.03 -17.73 -31.09
N GLU A 325 2.84 -18.20 -30.71
CA GLU A 325 1.60 -18.09 -31.48
C GLU A 325 0.61 -17.10 -30.85
N ALA A 326 0.72 -15.81 -31.20
CA ALA A 326 -0.30 -14.76 -31.10
C ALA A 326 -1.38 -14.92 -30.00
N SER A 327 -0.97 -15.09 -28.73
CA SER A 327 -1.85 -15.20 -27.56
C SER A 327 -3.01 -16.21 -27.68
N ARG A 328 -2.85 -17.25 -28.51
CA ARG A 328 -3.86 -18.33 -28.66
C ARG A 328 -4.09 -19.09 -27.36
N ASP A 329 -3.05 -19.28 -26.57
CA ASP A 329 -3.14 -19.99 -25.29
C ASP A 329 -4.09 -19.30 -24.30
N LEU A 330 -4.19 -17.98 -24.35
CA LEU A 330 -5.14 -17.21 -23.52
C LEU A 330 -6.60 -17.46 -23.92
N LEU A 331 -6.88 -17.92 -25.14
CA LEU A 331 -8.24 -18.29 -25.55
C LEU A 331 -8.76 -19.52 -24.81
N ALA A 332 -7.89 -20.32 -24.18
CA ALA A 332 -8.31 -21.46 -23.36
C ALA A 332 -9.15 -21.04 -22.12
N MET A 333 -9.12 -19.76 -21.73
CA MET A 333 -10.01 -19.21 -20.70
C MET A 333 -11.19 -18.41 -21.25
N ALA A 334 -11.41 -18.39 -22.57
CA ALA A 334 -12.56 -17.73 -23.17
C ALA A 334 -13.87 -18.42 -22.77
N ARG A 335 -14.85 -17.63 -22.32
CA ARG A 335 -16.16 -18.11 -21.83
C ARG A 335 -17.18 -16.96 -21.85
N PRO A 336 -18.50 -17.23 -21.81
CA PRO A 336 -19.51 -16.18 -21.86
C PRO A 336 -19.28 -15.09 -20.81
N PHE A 337 -19.47 -13.83 -21.22
CA PHE A 337 -19.28 -12.63 -20.40
C PHE A 337 -17.84 -12.37 -19.93
N TRP A 338 -16.87 -13.22 -20.25
CA TRP A 338 -15.46 -13.03 -19.89
C TRP A 338 -14.72 -12.28 -21.00
N ILE A 339 -14.32 -11.05 -20.72
CA ILE A 339 -13.61 -10.17 -21.64
C ILE A 339 -12.11 -10.30 -21.36
N ILE A 340 -11.28 -10.35 -22.40
CA ILE A 340 -9.83 -10.41 -22.30
C ILE A 340 -9.24 -9.30 -23.18
N GLU A 341 -8.66 -8.29 -22.53
CA GLU A 341 -7.96 -7.16 -23.14
C GLU A 341 -6.44 -7.35 -23.00
N LEU A 342 -5.72 -7.12 -24.09
CA LEU A 342 -4.26 -7.16 -24.16
C LEU A 342 -3.75 -5.74 -24.32
N ILE A 343 -2.91 -5.31 -23.39
CA ILE A 343 -2.22 -4.03 -23.44
C ILE A 343 -0.79 -4.33 -23.88
N PRO A 344 -0.33 -3.85 -25.06
CA PRO A 344 0.99 -4.16 -25.57
C PRO A 344 2.09 -3.55 -24.68
N PRO A 345 3.34 -4.03 -24.81
CA PRO A 345 4.47 -3.40 -24.15
C PRO A 345 4.56 -1.92 -24.53
N GLN A 346 4.85 -1.07 -23.54
CA GLN A 346 4.99 0.37 -23.74
C GLN A 346 6.39 0.80 -23.35
N LYS A 347 6.99 1.67 -24.16
CA LYS A 347 8.20 2.40 -23.77
C LYS A 347 7.74 3.66 -23.05
N VAL A 348 7.93 3.68 -21.75
CA VAL A 348 7.61 4.85 -20.92
C VAL A 348 8.91 5.59 -20.69
N VAL A 349 8.87 6.90 -20.89
CA VAL A 349 9.96 7.77 -20.45
C VAL A 349 9.70 8.07 -18.98
N GLU A 350 10.46 7.43 -18.10
CA GLU A 350 10.48 7.81 -16.70
C GLU A 350 11.38 9.04 -16.58
N VAL A 351 10.75 10.17 -16.24
CA VAL A 351 11.45 11.41 -15.94
C VAL A 351 11.87 11.31 -14.48
N HIS A 352 13.15 11.00 -14.24
CA HIS A 352 13.72 11.17 -12.90
C HIS A 352 13.94 12.66 -12.65
N GLU A 353 13.75 13.13 -11.40
CA GLU A 353 13.91 14.54 -11.00
C GLU A 353 15.37 15.05 -11.03
N GLY A 354 16.25 14.38 -11.80
CA GLY A 354 17.63 14.79 -12.13
C GLY A 354 17.92 15.03 -13.62
N GLY A 355 16.91 14.95 -14.49
CA GLY A 355 17.00 15.38 -15.90
C GLY A 355 17.47 14.34 -16.92
N GLU A 356 17.76 13.10 -16.51
CA GLU A 356 17.98 11.99 -17.45
C GLU A 356 16.67 11.22 -17.68
N ASN A 357 16.21 11.26 -18.93
CA ASN A 357 15.07 10.48 -19.40
C ASN A 357 15.48 9.01 -19.54
N VAL A 358 15.04 8.14 -18.63
CA VAL A 358 15.24 6.69 -18.76
C VAL A 358 14.06 6.11 -19.51
N VAL A 359 14.32 5.46 -20.65
CA VAL A 359 13.29 4.72 -21.37
C VAL A 359 13.13 3.35 -20.70
N VAL A 360 12.10 3.19 -19.91
CA VAL A 360 11.74 1.91 -19.27
C VAL A 360 10.74 1.19 -20.16
N GLU A 361 11.07 -0.06 -20.51
CA GLU A 361 10.14 -0.93 -21.22
C GLU A 361 9.19 -1.60 -20.23
N HIS A 362 7.93 -1.18 -20.24
CA HIS A 362 6.88 -1.86 -19.51
C HIS A 362 6.42 -3.07 -20.32
N PRO A 363 6.47 -4.30 -19.74
CA PRO A 363 5.98 -5.50 -20.42
C PRO A 363 4.48 -5.42 -20.74
N ALA A 364 4.02 -6.28 -21.64
CA ALA A 364 2.60 -6.42 -21.98
C ALA A 364 1.75 -6.76 -20.74
N HIS A 365 0.48 -6.33 -20.76
CA HIS A 365 -0.51 -6.66 -19.75
C HIS A 365 -1.64 -7.50 -20.33
N ILE A 366 -2.20 -8.36 -19.49
CA ILE A 366 -3.51 -8.99 -19.67
C ILE A 366 -4.44 -8.35 -18.67
N LEU A 367 -5.59 -7.87 -19.12
CA LEU A 367 -6.72 -7.48 -18.28
C LEU A 367 -7.91 -8.34 -18.67
N ALA A 368 -8.48 -9.08 -17.72
CA ALA A 368 -9.66 -9.88 -17.99
C ALA A 368 -10.71 -9.76 -16.88
N TYR A 369 -11.98 -9.69 -17.26
CA TYR A 369 -13.06 -9.43 -16.32
C TYR A 369 -14.41 -9.91 -16.84
N TYR A 370 -15.34 -10.21 -15.92
CA TYR A 370 -16.73 -10.47 -16.28
C TYR A 370 -17.50 -9.18 -16.54
N SER A 371 -18.28 -9.13 -17.62
CA SER A 371 -19.18 -8.03 -17.96
C SER A 371 -20.45 -8.52 -18.66
N LEU A 372 -21.61 -8.08 -18.17
CA LEU A 372 -22.89 -8.28 -18.84
C LEU A 372 -23.13 -7.30 -20.00
N ALA A 373 -22.39 -6.19 -20.04
CA ALA A 373 -22.49 -5.20 -21.11
C ALA A 373 -21.75 -5.63 -22.38
N GLY A 374 -21.01 -6.75 -22.32
CA GLY A 374 -20.04 -7.09 -23.34
C GLY A 374 -18.84 -6.13 -23.34
N PRO A 375 -18.03 -6.18 -24.40
CA PRO A 375 -16.85 -5.35 -24.56
C PRO A 375 -17.14 -3.85 -24.53
N ARG A 376 -16.23 -3.09 -23.91
CA ARG A 376 -16.29 -1.64 -23.93
C ARG A 376 -16.05 -1.08 -25.34
N SER A 377 -16.61 0.09 -25.64
CA SER A 377 -16.48 0.76 -26.96
C SER A 377 -15.42 1.86 -26.99
N ASP A 378 -14.84 2.19 -25.84
CA ASP A 378 -13.96 3.34 -25.59
C ASP A 378 -12.52 2.92 -25.24
N PHE A 379 -12.09 1.73 -25.68
CA PHE A 379 -10.70 1.32 -25.51
C PHE A 379 -9.77 2.08 -26.49
N PRO A 380 -8.58 2.54 -26.04
CA PRO A 380 -7.59 3.15 -26.91
C PRO A 380 -7.15 2.19 -28.02
N GLY A 381 -6.69 2.73 -29.16
CA GLY A 381 -6.19 1.91 -30.28
C GLY A 381 -4.96 1.03 -29.95
N THR A 382 -4.31 1.28 -28.81
CA THR A 382 -3.24 0.42 -28.29
C THR A 382 -3.76 -0.87 -27.65
N VAL A 383 -5.00 -0.89 -27.16
CA VAL A 383 -5.58 -2.07 -26.50
C VAL A 383 -6.16 -3.02 -27.55
N LYS A 384 -5.78 -4.29 -27.48
CA LYS A 384 -6.28 -5.34 -28.37
C LYS A 384 -7.23 -6.25 -27.62
N LEU A 385 -8.42 -6.45 -28.16
CA LEU A 385 -9.40 -7.35 -27.57
C LEU A 385 -9.25 -8.76 -28.13
N LEU A 386 -9.25 -9.75 -27.25
CA LEU A 386 -9.08 -11.16 -27.62
C LEU A 386 -10.44 -11.87 -27.64
N TYR A 387 -10.79 -12.46 -28.78
CA TYR A 387 -12.02 -13.24 -28.98
C TYR A 387 -11.70 -14.62 -29.56
N PRO A 388 -12.51 -15.65 -29.26
CA PRO A 388 -12.49 -16.87 -30.05
C PRO A 388 -12.84 -16.54 -31.50
N SER A 389 -12.01 -16.98 -32.45
CA SER A 389 -12.31 -16.92 -33.88
C SER A 389 -13.70 -17.55 -34.11
N ARG A 390 -14.60 -16.83 -34.79
CA ARG A 390 -15.92 -17.35 -35.17
C ARG A 390 -15.83 -18.51 -36.12
#